data_AF-A0A1H7AB01-F1
#
_entry.id   AF-A0A1H7AB01-F1
#
_cell.length_a   1.000
_cell.length_b   1.000
_cell.length_c   1.000
_cell.angle_alpha   90.00
_cell.angle_beta   90.00
_cell.angle_gamma   90.00
#
_symmetry.space_group_name_H-M   'P 1'
#
loop_
_entity.id
_entity.type
_entity.pdbx_description
1 polymer ?
#
loop_
_entity_poly.entity_id
_entity_poly.type
_entity_poly.pdbx_seq_one_letter_code
_entity_poly.pdbx_strand_id
1 'polypeptide(L)'
;MSDKRKITVAYGDGIGPEIMTATLSILEAAGAAIETEVIEIGEQVYLKGISSGIEPSAWDSLRETKVFLKSPITTPQGGGFKSLNVTTRKTLGLYANVRPCKAYSPFIRTHFPETDMVIIRENEEDLYAGIEHRQTEEVYQCLKLISRPGSEKIVRYAFEYARMNNRKRVTCMTKDNIMKMADGIFRQVFNEVAREYPDIQTDHKIIDIGTALIADRPEMFDVIVTLNLYGDIISDVAAQITGSVGLGGSANIGEEVAMFEAIHGSAPDIAGRDIANPSGLINGAIMMLVHIGQPAVAETISNAWMRTLEDGIHTGDIYQESISKKRVGTQEFAAAVVERIGKAPVTMKKASFPRSTRSEQELKAALAIGPGKTSKKVLIGLDVFIDWKEDDRDPNVLGEALRAVDAAGLKMQLITNRGVRVYPGGMKETFCSDHWRVRFFNADESAISHEQLIDVLQQVKQLGFDFIKTENLYTFDGVRGFSLAQGE
;
A
#
# COMPACT_ATOMS: atom_id res chain seq x y z
N MET A 1 6.49 -21.62 33.74
CA MET A 1 7.19 -20.82 32.72
C MET A 1 6.11 -20.14 31.92
N SER A 2 6.15 -18.82 31.69
CA SER A 2 5.16 -18.22 30.78
C SER A 2 5.36 -18.82 29.40
N ASP A 3 4.31 -19.33 28.76
CA ASP A 3 4.40 -19.86 27.41
C ASP A 3 4.90 -18.76 26.47
N LYS A 4 6.12 -18.91 25.95
CA LYS A 4 6.72 -17.98 25.00
C LYS A 4 6.01 -18.12 23.66
N ARG A 5 5.72 -17.00 22.99
CA ARG A 5 5.20 -17.00 21.63
C ARG A 5 6.36 -17.16 20.65
N LYS A 6 6.34 -18.22 19.83
CA LYS A 6 7.24 -18.34 18.68
C LYS A 6 6.98 -17.23 17.67
N ILE A 7 8.03 -16.58 17.20
CA ILE A 7 8.01 -15.58 16.13
C ILE A 7 9.14 -15.85 15.13
N THR A 8 8.90 -15.60 13.86
CA THR A 8 9.95 -15.60 12.83
C THR A 8 10.67 -14.25 12.83
N VAL A 9 11.99 -14.26 12.75
CA VAL A 9 12.83 -13.06 12.70
C VAL A 9 13.74 -13.08 11.48
N ALA A 10 13.85 -11.94 10.79
CA ALA A 10 14.82 -11.75 9.73
C ALA A 10 15.64 -10.46 9.92
N TYR A 11 16.96 -10.60 9.94
CA TYR A 11 17.90 -9.49 10.12
C TYR A 11 17.99 -8.58 8.89
N GLY A 12 17.51 -9.04 7.72
CA GLY A 12 17.46 -8.24 6.50
C GLY A 12 18.84 -7.79 6.01
N ASP A 13 18.86 -6.68 5.26
CA ASP A 13 20.04 -6.17 4.56
C ASP A 13 20.41 -4.74 5.04
N GLY A 14 21.62 -4.29 4.70
CA GLY A 14 22.10 -2.94 5.01
C GLY A 14 22.19 -2.67 6.52
N ILE A 15 21.48 -1.64 7.02
CA ILE A 15 21.37 -1.35 8.47
C ILE A 15 20.55 -2.40 9.23
N GLY A 16 19.89 -3.32 8.54
CA GLY A 16 18.96 -4.28 9.13
C GLY A 16 19.54 -5.05 10.32
N PRO A 17 20.75 -5.63 10.23
CA PRO A 17 21.31 -6.42 11.32
C PRO A 17 21.57 -5.62 12.61
N GLU A 18 22.08 -4.39 12.51
CA GLU A 18 22.39 -3.56 13.70
C GLU A 18 21.12 -3.12 14.44
N ILE A 19 20.07 -2.73 13.70
CA ILE A 19 18.80 -2.30 14.31
C ILE A 19 18.00 -3.49 14.84
N MET A 20 18.09 -4.67 14.22
CA MET A 20 17.46 -5.90 14.74
C MET A 20 18.10 -6.32 16.05
N THR A 21 19.44 -6.34 16.11
CA THR A 21 20.19 -6.65 17.33
C THR A 21 19.80 -5.70 18.47
N ALA A 22 19.77 -4.40 18.20
CA ALA A 22 19.29 -3.39 19.15
C ALA A 22 17.86 -3.68 19.62
N THR A 23 16.94 -3.94 18.69
CA THR A 23 15.53 -4.20 18.99
C THR A 23 15.33 -5.45 19.84
N LEU A 24 15.97 -6.58 19.49
CA LEU A 24 15.87 -7.83 20.24
C LEU A 24 16.43 -7.69 21.65
N SER A 25 17.53 -6.96 21.85
CA SER A 25 18.08 -6.71 23.20
C SER A 25 17.11 -5.93 24.10
N ILE A 26 16.39 -4.95 23.53
CA ILE A 26 15.36 -4.20 24.26
C ILE A 26 14.17 -5.09 24.60
N LEU A 27 13.71 -5.93 23.67
CA LEU A 27 12.61 -6.87 23.89
C LEU A 27 12.94 -7.87 25.01
N GLU A 28 14.16 -8.43 24.98
CA GLU A 28 14.65 -9.35 26.00
C GLU A 28 14.73 -8.68 27.38
N ALA A 29 15.36 -7.50 27.45
CA ALA A 29 15.51 -6.76 28.71
C ALA A 29 14.17 -6.33 29.32
N ALA A 30 13.15 -6.09 28.48
CA ALA A 30 11.79 -5.76 28.93
C ALA A 30 10.97 -6.99 29.34
N GLY A 31 11.52 -8.20 29.19
CA GLY A 31 10.84 -9.44 29.55
C GLY A 31 9.78 -9.89 28.54
N ALA A 32 9.94 -9.58 27.25
CA ALA A 32 9.05 -10.08 26.22
C ALA A 32 9.02 -11.62 26.21
N ALA A 33 7.83 -12.20 26.30
CA ALA A 33 7.63 -13.65 26.26
C ALA A 33 7.62 -14.14 24.80
N ILE A 34 8.76 -14.07 24.14
CA ILE A 34 8.96 -14.49 22.75
C ILE A 34 10.08 -15.53 22.62
N GLU A 35 9.93 -16.40 21.63
CA GLU A 35 10.96 -17.34 21.17
C GLU A 35 11.21 -17.05 19.69
N THR A 36 12.45 -16.71 19.34
CA THR A 36 12.79 -16.26 17.99
C THR A 36 13.28 -17.41 17.13
N GLU A 37 12.68 -17.58 15.96
CA GLU A 37 13.13 -18.47 14.89
C GLU A 37 13.71 -17.62 13.77
N VAL A 38 15.04 -17.68 13.58
CA VAL A 38 15.73 -16.82 12.62
C VAL A 38 15.72 -17.44 11.24
N ILE A 39 15.33 -16.66 10.23
CA ILE A 39 15.39 -17.03 8.81
C ILE A 39 16.31 -16.05 8.05
N GLU A 40 16.89 -16.54 6.96
CA GLU A 40 17.61 -15.71 6.00
C GLU A 40 16.70 -15.34 4.83
N ILE A 41 16.74 -14.06 4.45
CA ILE A 41 15.99 -13.50 3.32
C ILE A 41 16.79 -12.36 2.69
N GLY A 42 16.37 -11.92 1.50
CA GLY A 42 16.90 -10.71 0.89
C GLY A 42 18.19 -10.93 0.09
N GLU A 43 19.08 -9.94 0.10
CA GLU A 43 20.31 -9.90 -0.68
C GLU A 43 21.15 -11.16 -0.52
N GLN A 44 21.33 -11.62 0.72
CA GLN A 44 22.11 -12.84 1.00
C GLN A 44 21.53 -14.08 0.32
N VAL A 45 20.21 -14.17 0.18
CA VAL A 45 19.54 -15.30 -0.47
C VAL A 45 19.55 -15.15 -1.99
N TYR A 46 19.43 -13.93 -2.53
CA TYR A 46 19.63 -13.67 -3.96
C TYR A 46 21.04 -14.06 -4.42
N LEU A 47 22.07 -13.74 -3.62
CA LEU A 47 23.46 -14.09 -3.92
C LEU A 47 23.72 -15.60 -3.93
N LYS A 48 22.86 -16.40 -3.28
CA LYS A 48 22.88 -17.87 -3.34
C LYS A 48 22.22 -18.44 -4.60
N GLY A 49 21.74 -17.59 -5.52
CA GLY A 49 21.07 -18.01 -6.76
C GLY A 49 19.58 -18.25 -6.62
N ILE A 50 18.98 -17.89 -5.48
CA ILE A 50 17.55 -18.07 -5.22
C ILE A 50 16.81 -16.80 -5.63
N SER A 51 16.19 -16.84 -6.81
CA SER A 51 15.54 -15.70 -7.46
C SER A 51 14.34 -15.12 -6.70
N SER A 52 13.75 -15.88 -5.77
CA SER A 52 12.68 -15.39 -4.90
C SER A 52 13.21 -14.54 -3.74
N GLY A 53 14.49 -14.63 -3.37
CA GLY A 53 15.06 -13.98 -2.18
C GLY A 53 14.63 -14.61 -0.86
N ILE A 54 14.01 -15.79 -0.89
CA ILE A 54 13.52 -16.52 0.28
C ILE A 54 13.44 -18.02 -0.01
N GLU A 55 13.93 -18.85 0.92
CA GLU A 55 13.93 -20.32 0.82
C GLU A 55 12.58 -20.95 1.22
N PRO A 56 12.26 -22.18 0.73
CA PRO A 56 11.06 -22.91 1.15
C PRO A 56 10.94 -23.10 2.67
N SER A 57 12.04 -23.40 3.36
CA SER A 57 12.08 -23.55 4.83
C SER A 57 11.67 -22.28 5.57
N ALA A 58 12.03 -21.10 5.02
CA ALA A 58 11.63 -19.82 5.59
C ALA A 58 10.11 -19.59 5.46
N TRP A 59 9.48 -20.08 4.38
CA TRP A 59 8.01 -20.07 4.27
C TRP A 59 7.34 -21.00 5.27
N ASP A 60 7.95 -22.14 5.60
CA ASP A 60 7.44 -23.04 6.64
C ASP A 60 7.42 -22.35 8.01
N SER A 61 8.53 -21.68 8.36
CA SER A 61 8.64 -20.85 9.57
C SER A 61 7.53 -19.81 9.66
N LEU A 62 7.33 -19.02 8.59
CA LEU A 62 6.30 -17.97 8.54
C LEU A 62 4.88 -18.52 8.74
N ARG A 63 4.60 -19.72 8.22
CA ARG A 63 3.29 -20.38 8.35
C ARG A 63 3.08 -20.99 9.74
N GLU A 64 4.13 -21.50 10.38
CA GLU A 64 4.07 -22.05 11.74
C GLU A 64 3.90 -20.93 12.78
N THR A 65 4.78 -19.91 12.74
CA THR A 65 4.81 -18.87 13.77
C THR A 65 3.70 -17.84 13.61
N LYS A 66 3.29 -17.56 12.36
CA LYS A 66 2.28 -16.57 11.96
C LYS A 66 2.60 -15.12 12.37
N VAL A 67 3.78 -14.88 12.94
CA VAL A 67 4.22 -13.58 13.44
C VAL A 67 5.63 -13.36 12.96
N PHE A 68 5.81 -12.35 12.12
CA PHE A 68 7.08 -12.08 11.46
C PHE A 68 7.61 -10.70 11.83
N LEU A 69 8.78 -10.64 12.48
CA LEU A 69 9.49 -9.39 12.74
C LEU A 69 10.68 -9.31 11.79
N LYS A 70 10.72 -8.29 10.92
CA LYS A 70 11.83 -8.15 9.97
C LYS A 70 12.40 -6.75 9.84
N SER A 71 13.70 -6.73 9.65
CA SER A 71 14.43 -5.54 9.22
C SER A 71 14.22 -5.24 7.73
N PRO A 72 14.66 -4.07 7.24
CA PRO A 72 14.59 -3.72 5.82
C PRO A 72 15.34 -4.71 4.93
N ILE A 73 14.88 -4.85 3.69
CA ILE A 73 15.45 -5.74 2.67
C ILE A 73 15.75 -4.91 1.43
N THR A 74 16.93 -5.09 0.85
CA THR A 74 17.33 -4.39 -0.36
C THR A 74 16.55 -4.94 -1.57
N THR A 75 15.90 -4.06 -2.34
CA THR A 75 15.29 -4.42 -3.62
C THR A 75 16.17 -3.85 -4.75
N PRO A 76 16.60 -4.66 -5.73
CA PRO A 76 17.37 -4.17 -6.88
C PRO A 76 16.62 -3.08 -7.67
N GLN A 77 17.30 -1.99 -8.04
CA GLN A 77 16.71 -0.90 -8.84
C GLN A 77 16.88 -1.16 -10.35
N GLY A 78 15.85 -0.84 -11.15
CA GLY A 78 15.97 -0.73 -12.62
C GLY A 78 15.99 -2.04 -13.43
N GLY A 79 15.85 -3.20 -12.78
CA GLY A 79 15.79 -4.52 -13.40
C GLY A 79 16.16 -5.62 -12.41
N GLY A 80 15.66 -6.84 -12.62
CA GLY A 80 15.92 -7.99 -11.73
C GLY A 80 14.67 -8.59 -11.10
N PHE A 81 14.83 -9.24 -9.95
CA PHE A 81 13.79 -10.01 -9.26
C PHE A 81 12.67 -9.11 -8.70
N LYS A 82 11.45 -9.66 -8.57
CA LYS A 82 10.33 -8.98 -7.90
C LYS A 82 10.69 -8.64 -6.45
N SER A 83 10.22 -7.50 -5.95
CA SER A 83 10.45 -7.10 -4.55
C SER A 83 9.99 -8.18 -3.58
N LEU A 84 10.89 -8.64 -2.71
CA LEU A 84 10.54 -9.61 -1.67
C LEU A 84 9.50 -9.06 -0.69
N ASN A 85 9.56 -7.77 -0.35
CA ASN A 85 8.56 -7.14 0.51
C ASN A 85 7.14 -7.29 -0.05
N VAL A 86 6.96 -7.00 -1.34
CA VAL A 86 5.66 -7.15 -2.03
C VAL A 86 5.27 -8.63 -2.11
N THR A 87 6.24 -9.51 -2.39
CA THR A 87 6.01 -10.96 -2.47
C THR A 87 5.52 -11.52 -1.13
N THR A 88 6.19 -11.20 -0.03
CA THR A 88 5.80 -11.62 1.33
C THR A 88 4.40 -11.12 1.69
N ARG A 89 4.08 -9.84 1.41
CA ARG A 89 2.76 -9.28 1.68
C ARG A 89 1.65 -10.00 0.92
N LYS A 90 1.84 -10.22 -0.38
CA LYS A 90 0.84 -10.89 -1.22
C LYS A 90 0.67 -12.36 -0.90
N THR A 91 1.77 -13.09 -0.72
CA THR A 91 1.74 -14.54 -0.46
C THR A 91 1.10 -14.84 0.90
N LEU A 92 1.28 -13.96 1.90
CA LEU A 92 0.74 -14.14 3.26
C LEU A 92 -0.61 -13.44 3.48
N GLY A 93 -1.17 -12.81 2.45
CA GLY A 93 -2.47 -12.14 2.54
C GLY A 93 -2.49 -10.91 3.47
N LEU A 94 -1.40 -10.15 3.52
CA LEU A 94 -1.21 -9.04 4.46
C LEU A 94 -1.86 -7.75 3.95
N TYR A 95 -3.20 -7.73 3.88
CA TYR A 95 -4.00 -6.70 3.23
C TYR A 95 -3.95 -5.29 3.85
N ALA A 96 -3.62 -5.16 5.14
CA ALA A 96 -3.60 -3.87 5.83
C ALA A 96 -2.21 -3.47 6.30
N ASN A 97 -1.67 -2.36 5.79
CA ASN A 97 -0.43 -1.76 6.27
C ASN A 97 -0.73 -0.56 7.17
N VAL A 98 -0.50 -0.72 8.47
CA VAL A 98 -0.76 0.26 9.53
C VAL A 98 0.52 1.06 9.80
N ARG A 99 0.47 2.38 9.59
CA ARG A 99 1.60 3.30 9.76
C ARG A 99 1.22 4.47 10.68
N PRO A 100 1.45 4.37 12.00
CA PRO A 100 1.26 5.48 12.91
C PRO A 100 2.32 6.58 12.69
N CYS A 101 1.87 7.83 12.60
CA CYS A 101 2.72 9.02 12.43
C CYS A 101 2.38 10.01 13.55
N LYS A 102 3.28 10.12 14.54
CA LYS A 102 3.09 10.92 15.74
C LYS A 102 4.29 11.83 15.98
N ALA A 103 4.00 13.09 16.32
CA ALA A 103 4.98 14.06 16.76
C ALA A 103 5.43 13.78 18.20
N TYR A 104 6.72 13.94 18.46
CA TYR A 104 7.34 13.80 19.79
C TYR A 104 7.93 15.13 20.28
N SER A 105 7.23 16.23 19.99
CA SER A 105 7.62 17.58 20.40
C SER A 105 7.60 17.73 21.94
N PRO A 106 8.48 18.56 22.53
CA PRO A 106 9.55 19.34 21.90
C PRO A 106 10.86 18.57 21.70
N PHE A 107 10.89 17.25 21.94
CA PHE A 107 12.11 16.46 21.97
C PHE A 107 12.63 16.08 20.58
N ILE A 108 11.71 15.94 19.62
CA ILE A 108 12.02 15.86 18.20
C ILE A 108 11.36 17.06 17.52
N ARG A 109 12.15 17.78 16.71
CA ARG A 109 11.67 18.99 16.05
C ARG A 109 10.72 18.64 14.93
N THR A 110 9.61 19.37 14.92
CA THR A 110 8.60 19.34 13.88
C THR A 110 7.93 20.71 13.85
N HIS A 111 7.37 21.07 12.70
CA HIS A 111 6.47 22.22 12.57
C HIS A 111 5.06 21.93 13.10
N PHE A 112 4.74 20.67 13.39
CA PHE A 112 3.40 20.18 13.70
C PHE A 112 3.36 19.38 15.02
N PRO A 113 3.56 20.05 16.17
CA PRO A 113 3.82 19.38 17.45
C PRO A 113 2.66 18.55 18.01
N GLU A 114 1.43 18.80 17.54
CA GLU A 114 0.21 18.12 18.01
C GLU A 114 -0.20 16.94 17.13
N THR A 115 0.59 16.61 16.10
CA THR A 115 0.23 15.57 15.13
C THR A 115 0.22 14.18 15.76
N ASP A 116 -0.90 13.47 15.65
CA ASP A 116 -1.04 12.05 15.98
C ASP A 116 -2.07 11.40 15.05
N MET A 117 -1.61 10.93 13.90
CA MET A 117 -2.45 10.28 12.90
C MET A 117 -1.98 8.84 12.62
N VAL A 118 -2.85 8.03 12.02
CA VAL A 118 -2.51 6.68 11.54
C VAL A 118 -2.98 6.50 10.12
N ILE A 119 -2.09 6.03 9.25
CA ILE A 119 -2.42 5.70 7.87
C ILE A 119 -2.61 4.19 7.75
N ILE A 120 -3.77 3.80 7.26
CA ILE A 120 -4.18 2.43 6.94
C ILE A 120 -4.15 2.30 5.41
N ARG A 121 -3.06 1.72 4.92
CA ARG A 121 -2.78 1.53 3.50
C ARG A 121 -3.25 0.14 3.06
N GLU A 122 -4.03 0.08 1.99
CA GLU A 122 -4.29 -1.15 1.23
C GLU A 122 -2.98 -1.72 0.66
N ASN A 123 -2.74 -3.03 0.74
CA ASN A 123 -1.39 -3.60 0.64
C ASN A 123 -1.28 -4.84 -0.29
N GLU A 124 -2.34 -5.22 -1.00
CA GLU A 124 -2.44 -6.40 -1.87
C GLU A 124 -2.66 -6.07 -3.36
N GLU A 125 -3.37 -4.99 -3.66
CA GLU A 125 -3.80 -4.64 -5.03
C GLU A 125 -3.25 -3.27 -5.49
N ASP A 126 -3.99 -2.56 -6.36
CA ASP A 126 -3.58 -1.29 -6.99
C ASP A 126 -2.30 -1.44 -7.86
N LEU A 127 -1.66 -0.33 -8.23
CA LEU A 127 -0.49 -0.29 -9.12
C LEU A 127 0.71 -1.10 -8.62
N TYR A 128 0.79 -1.41 -7.32
CA TYR A 128 1.85 -2.25 -6.72
C TYR A 128 1.70 -3.73 -7.13
N ALA A 129 0.65 -4.08 -7.89
CA ALA A 129 0.59 -5.37 -8.55
C ALA A 129 1.73 -5.60 -9.54
N GLY A 130 2.32 -4.54 -10.10
CA GLY A 130 3.46 -4.65 -11.03
C GLY A 130 3.10 -5.46 -12.28
N ILE A 131 1.85 -5.35 -12.73
CA ILE A 131 1.38 -6.01 -13.96
C ILE A 131 1.59 -5.03 -15.10
N GLU A 132 2.76 -5.12 -15.72
CA GLU A 132 3.25 -4.18 -16.72
C GLU A 132 3.45 -4.88 -18.06
N HIS A 133 3.10 -4.18 -19.13
CA HIS A 133 3.24 -4.66 -20.50
C HIS A 133 3.75 -3.53 -21.38
N ARG A 134 4.81 -3.78 -22.15
CA ARG A 134 5.14 -2.93 -23.29
C ARG A 134 4.06 -3.16 -24.36
N GLN A 135 3.34 -2.11 -24.73
CA GLN A 135 2.27 -2.18 -25.73
C GLN A 135 2.84 -2.00 -27.13
N THR A 136 3.70 -1.01 -27.33
CA THR A 136 4.31 -0.66 -28.62
C THR A 136 5.78 -0.28 -28.43
N GLU A 137 6.43 0.28 -29.46
CA GLU A 137 7.77 0.83 -29.32
C GLU A 137 7.80 2.00 -28.31
N GLU A 138 6.77 2.85 -28.30
CA GLU A 138 6.70 4.08 -27.50
C GLU A 138 5.86 3.97 -26.22
N VAL A 139 4.98 2.97 -26.09
CA VAL A 139 3.97 2.95 -25.03
C VAL A 139 4.08 1.72 -24.12
N TYR A 140 4.07 1.98 -22.81
CA TYR A 140 4.06 0.99 -21.75
C TYR A 140 2.81 1.17 -20.88
N GLN A 141 2.22 0.07 -20.43
CA GLN A 141 0.99 0.04 -19.64
C GLN A 141 1.25 -0.66 -18.31
N CYS A 142 0.76 -0.06 -17.22
CA CYS A 142 0.63 -0.70 -15.91
C CYS A 142 -0.86 -0.82 -15.55
N LEU A 143 -1.28 -1.99 -15.06
CA LEU A 143 -2.66 -2.22 -14.63
C LEU A 143 -2.89 -1.81 -13.18
N LYS A 144 -3.90 -0.94 -12.97
CA LYS A 144 -4.46 -0.64 -11.65
C LYS A 144 -5.70 -1.50 -11.43
N LEU A 145 -5.61 -2.45 -10.50
CA LEU A 145 -6.71 -3.34 -10.14
C LEU A 145 -7.21 -2.98 -8.75
N ILE A 146 -8.48 -2.60 -8.65
CA ILE A 146 -9.16 -2.38 -7.36
C ILE A 146 -10.36 -3.32 -7.29
N SER A 147 -10.46 -4.10 -6.22
CA SER A 147 -11.54 -5.06 -6.03
C SER A 147 -12.46 -4.60 -4.90
N ARG A 148 -13.77 -4.85 -5.06
CA ARG A 148 -14.74 -4.63 -3.99
C ARG A 148 -14.38 -5.40 -2.70
N PRO A 149 -14.06 -6.72 -2.73
CA PRO A 149 -13.71 -7.44 -1.49
C PRO A 149 -12.42 -6.91 -0.84
N GLY A 150 -11.37 -6.59 -1.61
CA GLY A 150 -10.14 -6.00 -1.07
C GLY A 150 -10.40 -4.64 -0.41
N SER A 151 -11.17 -3.78 -1.09
CA SER A 151 -11.63 -2.50 -0.54
C SER A 151 -12.44 -2.66 0.75
N GLU A 152 -13.34 -3.65 0.82
CA GLU A 152 -14.17 -3.87 2.01
C GLU A 152 -13.35 -4.34 3.21
N LYS A 153 -12.39 -5.26 2.99
CA LYS A 153 -11.48 -5.73 4.04
C LYS A 153 -10.70 -4.59 4.69
N ILE A 154 -10.03 -3.77 3.89
CA ILE A 154 -9.17 -2.69 4.41
C ILE A 154 -9.99 -1.56 5.06
N VAL A 155 -11.14 -1.22 4.48
CA VAL A 155 -12.04 -0.20 5.06
C VAL A 155 -12.58 -0.67 6.40
N ARG A 156 -13.13 -1.89 6.50
CA ARG A 156 -13.60 -2.46 7.77
C ARG A 156 -12.49 -2.48 8.80
N TYR A 157 -11.29 -2.90 8.40
CA TYR A 157 -10.13 -2.88 9.28
C TYR A 157 -9.81 -1.47 9.79
N ALA A 158 -9.86 -0.43 8.95
CA ALA A 158 -9.62 0.95 9.39
C ALA A 158 -10.64 1.43 10.44
N PHE A 159 -11.91 1.09 10.28
CA PHE A 159 -12.95 1.41 11.26
C PHE A 159 -12.82 0.63 12.57
N GLU A 160 -12.51 -0.67 12.50
CA GLU A 160 -12.24 -1.47 13.70
C GLU A 160 -10.97 -1.01 14.41
N TYR A 161 -9.90 -0.71 13.67
CA TYR A 161 -8.70 -0.09 14.21
C TYR A 161 -9.04 1.21 14.95
N ALA A 162 -9.87 2.06 14.36
CA ALA A 162 -10.27 3.31 14.96
C ALA A 162 -10.99 3.08 16.31
N ARG A 163 -11.99 2.19 16.34
CA ARG A 163 -12.70 1.82 17.57
C ARG A 163 -11.78 1.24 18.64
N MET A 164 -10.95 0.25 18.28
CA MET A 164 -10.05 -0.44 19.20
C MET A 164 -9.02 0.50 19.82
N ASN A 165 -8.58 1.52 19.08
CA ASN A 165 -7.58 2.49 19.53
C ASN A 165 -8.20 3.81 20.02
N ASN A 166 -9.52 3.83 20.29
CA ASN A 166 -10.26 5.01 20.77
C ASN A 166 -10.13 6.25 19.87
N ARG A 167 -9.85 6.05 18.59
CA ARG A 167 -9.86 7.07 17.54
C ARG A 167 -11.31 7.45 17.22
N LYS A 168 -11.52 8.68 16.74
CA LYS A 168 -12.85 9.29 16.57
C LYS A 168 -13.20 9.59 15.12
N ARG A 169 -12.22 9.58 14.22
CA ARG A 169 -12.44 9.89 12.81
C ARG A 169 -11.69 8.96 11.87
N VAL A 170 -12.34 8.55 10.79
CA VAL A 170 -11.71 7.86 9.65
C VAL A 170 -11.94 8.69 8.38
N THR A 171 -10.85 9.12 7.75
CA THR A 171 -10.85 9.86 6.49
C THR A 171 -10.47 8.94 5.34
N CYS A 172 -11.32 8.86 4.32
CA CYS A 172 -10.99 8.15 3.08
C CYS A 172 -10.28 9.10 2.10
N MET A 173 -9.17 8.66 1.51
CA MET A 173 -8.48 9.40 0.46
C MET A 173 -8.44 8.63 -0.86
N THR A 174 -8.90 9.26 -1.96
CA THR A 174 -8.92 8.65 -3.30
C THR A 174 -8.77 9.71 -4.40
N LYS A 175 -8.69 9.33 -5.67
CA LYS A 175 -8.76 10.19 -6.86
C LYS A 175 -9.96 9.82 -7.73
N ASP A 176 -11.10 9.55 -7.10
CA ASP A 176 -12.36 9.12 -7.75
C ASP A 176 -12.98 10.18 -8.68
N ASN A 177 -12.58 11.44 -8.54
CA ASN A 177 -12.93 12.48 -9.51
C ASN A 177 -12.38 12.19 -10.93
N ILE A 178 -11.21 11.56 -11.01
CA ILE A 178 -10.56 11.11 -12.26
C ILE A 178 -10.84 9.61 -12.51
N MET A 179 -10.47 8.74 -11.57
CA MET A 179 -10.66 7.30 -11.67
C MET A 179 -12.01 6.87 -11.11
N LYS A 180 -13.08 7.29 -11.79
CA LYS A 180 -14.48 7.11 -11.36
C LYS A 180 -14.88 5.67 -11.06
N MET A 181 -14.23 4.69 -11.69
CA MET A 181 -14.51 3.27 -11.49
C MET A 181 -13.59 2.65 -10.44
N ALA A 182 -12.28 2.64 -10.69
CA ALA A 182 -11.31 1.97 -9.81
C ALA A 182 -11.25 2.61 -8.41
N ASP A 183 -11.09 3.93 -8.32
CA ASP A 183 -11.12 4.63 -7.03
C ASP A 183 -12.56 4.83 -6.53
N GLY A 184 -13.52 4.89 -7.46
CA GLY A 184 -14.93 5.03 -7.12
C GLY A 184 -15.49 3.83 -6.36
N ILE A 185 -15.12 2.60 -6.71
CA ILE A 185 -15.56 1.42 -5.93
C ILE A 185 -15.01 1.44 -4.51
N PHE A 186 -13.76 1.87 -4.31
CA PHE A 186 -13.19 2.04 -2.97
C PHE A 186 -13.97 3.08 -2.16
N ARG A 187 -14.27 4.23 -2.77
CA ARG A 187 -15.07 5.29 -2.15
C ARG A 187 -16.50 4.85 -1.83
N GLN A 188 -17.13 4.10 -2.73
CA GLN A 188 -18.46 3.53 -2.51
C GLN A 188 -18.46 2.58 -1.31
N VAL A 189 -17.52 1.63 -1.28
CA VAL A 189 -17.38 0.67 -0.18
C VAL A 189 -17.11 1.38 1.15
N PHE A 190 -16.27 2.42 1.14
CA PHE A 190 -16.08 3.27 2.33
C PHE A 190 -17.40 3.84 2.87
N ASN A 191 -18.23 4.40 2.00
CA ASN A 191 -19.53 4.96 2.41
C ASN A 191 -20.53 3.88 2.87
N GLU A 192 -20.47 2.68 2.29
CA GLU A 192 -21.30 1.55 2.69
C GLU A 192 -20.92 1.07 4.10
N VAL A 193 -19.63 0.78 4.33
CA VAL A 193 -19.12 0.33 5.63
C VAL A 193 -19.30 1.40 6.70
N ALA A 194 -19.08 2.69 6.38
CA ALA A 194 -19.25 3.80 7.33
C ALA A 194 -20.62 3.81 8.04
N ARG A 195 -21.69 3.35 7.38
CA ARG A 195 -23.04 3.28 7.96
C ARG A 195 -23.15 2.28 9.11
N GLU A 196 -22.26 1.30 9.16
CA GLU A 196 -22.16 0.30 10.24
C GLU A 196 -21.40 0.86 11.48
N TYR A 197 -20.79 2.04 11.34
CA TYR A 197 -19.97 2.70 12.36
C TYR A 197 -20.43 4.13 12.70
N PRO A 198 -21.68 4.32 13.19
CA PRO A 198 -22.24 5.65 13.43
C PRO A 198 -21.54 6.44 14.55
N ASP A 199 -20.76 5.77 15.39
CA ASP A 199 -19.92 6.35 16.45
C ASP A 199 -18.60 6.96 15.94
N ILE A 200 -18.21 6.69 14.69
CA ILE A 200 -16.98 7.18 14.08
C ILE A 200 -17.31 8.27 13.07
N GLN A 201 -16.69 9.44 13.21
CA GLN A 201 -16.82 10.52 12.23
C GLN A 201 -16.14 10.11 10.93
N THR A 202 -16.73 10.47 9.79
CA THR A 202 -16.18 10.11 8.48
C THR A 202 -16.12 11.32 7.56
N ASP A 203 -15.07 11.39 6.76
CA ASP A 203 -14.95 12.36 5.69
C ASP A 203 -14.14 11.79 4.51
N HIS A 204 -14.07 12.60 3.46
CA HIS A 204 -13.36 12.29 2.22
C HIS A 204 -12.43 13.43 1.88
N LYS A 205 -11.30 13.07 1.28
CA LYS A 205 -10.44 14.00 0.58
C LYS A 205 -10.01 13.40 -0.75
N ILE A 206 -9.96 14.23 -1.79
CA ILE A 206 -9.22 13.85 -2.98
C ILE A 206 -7.73 13.81 -2.58
N ILE A 207 -6.98 12.82 -3.07
CA ILE A 207 -5.63 12.52 -2.59
C ILE A 207 -4.66 13.70 -2.72
N ASP A 208 -4.84 14.57 -3.72
CA ASP A 208 -4.01 15.77 -3.91
C ASP A 208 -4.19 16.78 -2.76
N ILE A 209 -5.43 17.22 -2.51
CA ILE A 209 -5.73 18.13 -1.42
C ILE A 209 -5.53 17.47 -0.05
N GLY A 210 -5.79 16.16 0.06
CA GLY A 210 -5.50 15.37 1.26
C GLY A 210 -4.02 15.41 1.62
N THR A 211 -3.14 15.19 0.64
CA THR A 211 -1.69 15.26 0.83
C THR A 211 -1.24 16.68 1.20
N ALA A 212 -1.78 17.70 0.54
CA ALA A 212 -1.49 19.09 0.87
C ALA A 212 -1.90 19.45 2.31
N LEU A 213 -3.06 18.95 2.77
CA LEU A 213 -3.52 19.15 4.14
C LEU A 213 -2.67 18.39 5.16
N ILE A 214 -2.15 17.19 4.83
CA ILE A 214 -1.18 16.51 5.68
C ILE A 214 0.07 17.39 5.87
N ALA A 215 0.52 18.07 4.82
CA ALA A 215 1.70 18.94 4.89
C ALA A 215 1.43 20.33 5.52
N ASP A 216 0.18 20.76 5.64
CA ASP A 216 -0.21 22.10 6.14
C ASP A 216 -0.81 22.06 7.55
N ARG A 217 -1.74 21.14 7.79
CA ARG A 217 -2.54 21.00 9.03
C ARG A 217 -2.79 19.54 9.39
N PRO A 218 -1.72 18.74 9.60
CA PRO A 218 -1.83 17.30 9.85
C PRO A 218 -2.68 16.93 11.07
N GLU A 219 -2.76 17.80 12.08
CA GLU A 219 -3.52 17.60 13.33
C GLU A 219 -5.04 17.42 13.12
N MET A 220 -5.57 17.74 11.93
CA MET A 220 -6.97 17.51 11.60
C MET A 220 -7.31 16.03 11.31
N PHE A 221 -6.28 15.22 11.00
CA PHE A 221 -6.42 13.82 10.66
C PHE A 221 -6.24 12.93 11.89
N ASP A 222 -6.99 11.83 11.90
CA ASP A 222 -6.95 10.84 12.98
C ASP A 222 -6.57 9.47 12.40
N VAL A 223 -7.51 8.77 11.75
CA VAL A 223 -7.22 7.60 10.91
C VAL A 223 -7.46 7.95 9.45
N ILE A 224 -6.52 7.63 8.57
CA ILE A 224 -6.66 7.76 7.12
C ILE A 224 -6.69 6.37 6.50
N VAL A 225 -7.62 6.10 5.59
CA VAL A 225 -7.65 4.86 4.80
C VAL A 225 -7.59 5.16 3.31
N THR A 226 -6.71 4.47 2.59
CA THR A 226 -6.44 4.76 1.16
C THR A 226 -5.85 3.54 0.42
N LEU A 227 -5.88 3.62 -0.92
CA LEU A 227 -5.29 2.66 -1.85
C LEU A 227 -3.76 2.59 -1.76
N ASN A 228 -3.17 1.50 -2.26
CA ASN A 228 -1.77 1.13 -2.08
C ASN A 228 -0.75 2.23 -2.43
N LEU A 229 -0.75 2.73 -3.67
CA LEU A 229 0.24 3.72 -4.11
C LEU A 229 0.11 5.02 -3.31
N TYR A 230 -1.13 5.45 -3.05
CA TYR A 230 -1.39 6.66 -2.29
C TYR A 230 -0.94 6.53 -0.84
N GLY A 231 -1.24 5.39 -0.22
CA GLY A 231 -0.85 5.08 1.14
C GLY A 231 0.67 5.07 1.32
N ASP A 232 1.42 4.58 0.33
CA ASP A 232 2.89 4.65 0.33
C ASP A 232 3.35 6.12 0.41
N ILE A 233 2.91 6.93 -0.55
CA ILE A 233 3.32 8.34 -0.67
C ILE A 233 2.96 9.13 0.58
N ILE A 234 1.70 9.09 1.03
CA ILE A 234 1.25 9.97 2.13
C ILE A 234 1.82 9.54 3.48
N SER A 235 2.16 8.25 3.66
CA SER A 235 2.74 7.80 4.92
C SER A 235 4.21 8.17 5.05
N ASP A 236 4.96 8.21 3.95
CA ASP A 236 6.33 8.75 3.95
C ASP A 236 6.33 10.27 4.21
N VAL A 237 5.39 11.01 3.61
CA VAL A 237 5.18 12.43 3.92
C VAL A 237 4.83 12.62 5.40
N ALA A 238 3.86 11.86 5.92
CA ALA A 238 3.43 11.96 7.31
C ALA A 238 4.56 11.60 8.30
N ALA A 239 5.38 10.59 7.99
CA ALA A 239 6.53 10.21 8.81
C ALA A 239 7.61 11.30 8.82
N GLN A 240 7.84 11.97 7.67
CA GLN A 240 8.81 13.05 7.59
C GLN A 240 8.38 14.29 8.37
N ILE A 241 7.12 14.72 8.25
CA ILE A 241 6.63 15.92 8.96
C ILE A 241 6.52 15.69 10.47
N THR A 242 6.36 14.44 10.93
CA THR A 242 6.28 14.12 12.36
C THR A 242 7.66 13.98 13.04
N GLY A 243 8.74 14.02 12.26
CA GLY A 243 10.09 14.26 12.77
C GLY A 243 11.19 13.57 11.97
N SER A 244 11.01 12.29 11.65
CA SER A 244 11.96 11.50 10.88
C SER A 244 11.31 10.18 10.45
N VAL A 245 11.53 9.78 9.20
CA VAL A 245 11.14 8.44 8.69
C VAL A 245 11.81 7.32 9.52
N GLY A 246 12.98 7.58 10.11
CA GLY A 246 13.70 6.66 11.01
C GLY A 246 12.94 6.30 12.29
N LEU A 247 11.88 7.02 12.63
CA LEU A 247 11.02 6.75 13.79
C LEU A 247 9.82 5.86 13.43
N GLY A 248 9.50 5.74 12.14
CA GLY A 248 8.29 5.09 11.66
C GLY A 248 8.35 3.57 11.75
N GLY A 249 7.48 2.99 12.59
CA GLY A 249 7.16 1.57 12.59
C GLY A 249 5.93 1.27 11.74
N SER A 250 5.80 0.02 11.29
CA SER A 250 4.61 -0.43 10.57
C SER A 250 4.22 -1.86 10.90
N ALA A 251 2.94 -2.16 10.73
CA ALA A 251 2.40 -3.50 10.83
C ALA A 251 1.62 -3.85 9.56
N ASN A 252 1.95 -4.95 8.93
CA ASN A 252 1.26 -5.54 7.80
C ASN A 252 0.41 -6.70 8.33
N ILE A 253 -0.90 -6.53 8.31
CA ILE A 253 -1.86 -7.43 8.95
C ILE A 253 -2.62 -8.20 7.87
N GLY A 254 -2.63 -9.52 8.00
CA GLY A 254 -3.49 -10.42 7.26
C GLY A 254 -4.47 -11.16 8.18
N GLU A 255 -5.24 -12.08 7.60
CA GLU A 255 -6.20 -12.91 8.36
C GLU A 255 -5.49 -13.95 9.24
N GLU A 256 -4.39 -14.52 8.75
CA GLU A 256 -3.67 -15.60 9.42
C GLU A 256 -2.28 -15.19 9.90
N VAL A 257 -1.63 -14.25 9.22
CA VAL A 257 -0.23 -13.86 9.47
C VAL A 257 -0.14 -12.35 9.68
N ALA A 258 0.79 -11.92 10.53
CA ALA A 258 1.15 -10.52 10.70
C ALA A 258 2.66 -10.31 10.58
N MET A 259 3.06 -9.23 9.89
CA MET A 259 4.46 -8.84 9.71
C MET A 259 4.70 -7.44 10.24
N PHE A 260 5.76 -7.26 11.03
CA PHE A 260 6.14 -6.01 11.67
C PHE A 260 7.52 -5.58 11.17
N GLU A 261 7.63 -4.31 10.79
CA GLU A 261 8.84 -3.77 10.16
C GLU A 261 8.95 -2.26 10.39
N ALA A 262 10.14 -1.71 10.20
CA ALA A 262 10.30 -0.27 10.02
C ALA A 262 9.77 0.19 8.65
N ILE A 263 9.39 1.47 8.53
CA ILE A 263 8.94 2.06 7.25
C ILE A 263 10.12 2.24 6.28
N HIS A 264 11.30 2.57 6.79
CA HIS A 264 12.47 2.92 5.99
C HIS A 264 13.13 1.70 5.28
N GLY A 265 13.94 2.00 4.25
CA GLY A 265 14.75 1.01 3.52
C GLY A 265 16.03 0.58 4.23
N SER A 266 16.90 -0.13 3.51
CA SER A 266 18.15 -0.73 4.02
C SER A 266 19.31 0.25 4.24
N ALA A 267 19.20 1.49 3.75
CA ALA A 267 20.18 2.57 3.96
C ALA A 267 21.66 2.11 3.82
N PRO A 268 22.07 1.61 2.64
CA PRO A 268 23.39 0.98 2.45
C PRO A 268 24.57 1.94 2.68
N ASP A 269 24.35 3.25 2.58
CA ASP A 269 25.33 4.31 2.82
C ASP A 269 25.78 4.43 4.28
N ILE A 270 24.97 3.92 5.22
CA ILE A 270 25.27 3.93 6.66
C ILE A 270 25.40 2.54 7.29
N ALA A 271 25.23 1.47 6.51
CA ALA A 271 25.28 0.10 6.99
C ALA A 271 26.60 -0.23 7.71
N GLY A 272 26.49 -0.85 8.89
CA GLY A 272 27.65 -1.33 9.66
C GLY A 272 28.46 -0.24 10.37
N ARG A 273 27.95 1.00 10.40
CA ARG A 273 28.64 2.14 11.02
C ARG A 273 28.16 2.44 12.44
N ASP A 274 27.18 1.70 12.95
CA ASP A 274 26.57 1.91 14.28
C ASP A 274 25.98 3.32 14.45
N ILE A 275 25.36 3.87 13.40
CA ILE A 275 24.75 5.21 13.40
C ILE A 275 23.28 5.21 12.96
N ALA A 276 22.72 4.04 12.67
CA ALA A 276 21.32 3.90 12.30
C ALA A 276 20.41 4.17 13.51
N ASN A 277 19.23 4.73 13.26
CA ASN A 277 18.21 4.90 14.29
C ASN A 277 17.35 3.62 14.38
N PRO A 278 17.38 2.85 15.49
CA PRO A 278 16.59 1.64 15.60
C PRO A 278 15.11 1.91 15.93
N SER A 279 14.72 3.17 16.14
CA SER A 279 13.38 3.55 16.63
C SER A 279 12.24 3.03 15.75
N GLY A 280 12.39 3.05 14.43
CA GLY A 280 11.37 2.52 13.50
C GLY A 280 11.08 1.04 13.74
N LEU A 281 12.12 0.21 13.89
CA LEU A 281 11.95 -1.22 14.14
C LEU A 281 11.48 -1.49 15.57
N ILE A 282 11.95 -0.71 16.56
CA ILE A 282 11.43 -0.76 17.94
C ILE A 282 9.92 -0.49 17.95
N ASN A 283 9.46 0.54 17.23
CA ASN A 283 8.05 0.86 17.13
C ASN A 283 7.24 -0.23 16.40
N GLY A 284 7.81 -0.87 15.37
CA GLY A 284 7.23 -2.07 14.76
C GLY A 284 7.11 -3.24 15.75
N ALA A 285 8.15 -3.47 16.56
CA ALA A 285 8.13 -4.51 17.59
C ALA A 285 7.17 -4.22 18.74
N ILE A 286 6.96 -2.95 19.11
CA ILE A 286 5.91 -2.54 20.04
C ILE A 286 4.53 -2.92 19.48
N MET A 287 4.26 -2.65 18.20
CA MET A 287 3.02 -3.07 17.54
C MET A 287 2.87 -4.60 17.53
N MET A 288 3.98 -5.34 17.31
CA MET A 288 4.00 -6.80 17.41
C MET A 288 3.60 -7.29 18.79
N LEU A 289 4.18 -6.72 19.85
CA LEU A 289 3.86 -7.10 21.23
C LEU A 289 2.38 -6.88 21.55
N VAL A 290 1.80 -5.78 21.10
CA VAL A 290 0.35 -5.54 21.24
C VAL A 290 -0.44 -6.61 20.49
N HIS A 291 -0.05 -6.94 19.27
CA HIS A 291 -0.71 -7.95 18.44
C HIS A 291 -0.68 -9.36 19.06
N ILE A 292 0.44 -9.76 19.67
CA ILE A 292 0.59 -11.08 20.32
C ILE A 292 0.10 -11.12 21.77
N GLY A 293 -0.66 -10.11 22.21
CA GLY A 293 -1.29 -10.10 23.54
C GLY A 293 -0.35 -9.72 24.70
N GLN A 294 0.74 -9.00 24.43
CA GLN A 294 1.70 -8.50 25.42
C GLN A 294 1.70 -6.96 25.55
N PRO A 295 0.54 -6.28 25.71
CA PRO A 295 0.49 -4.82 25.74
C PRO A 295 1.25 -4.21 26.93
N ALA A 296 1.36 -4.90 28.06
CA ALA A 296 2.11 -4.40 29.22
C ALA A 296 3.63 -4.29 28.95
N VAL A 297 4.19 -5.25 28.21
CA VAL A 297 5.58 -5.21 27.77
C VAL A 297 5.76 -4.10 26.73
N ALA A 298 4.80 -3.97 25.80
CA ALA A 298 4.77 -2.89 24.81
C ALA A 298 4.75 -1.50 25.48
N GLU A 299 3.91 -1.30 26.51
CA GLU A 299 3.87 -0.07 27.32
C GLU A 299 5.20 0.21 27.99
N THR A 300 5.86 -0.83 28.54
CA THR A 300 7.16 -0.70 29.21
C THR A 300 8.23 -0.21 28.24
N ILE A 301 8.34 -0.83 27.07
CA ILE A 301 9.33 -0.46 26.05
C ILE A 301 9.03 0.93 25.48
N SER A 302 7.77 1.20 25.13
CA SER A 302 7.38 2.49 24.54
C SER A 302 7.65 3.65 25.50
N ASN A 303 7.35 3.49 26.79
CA ASN A 303 7.62 4.50 27.80
C ASN A 303 9.12 4.68 28.07
N ALA A 304 9.90 3.59 28.09
CA ALA A 304 11.35 3.66 28.22
C ALA A 304 12.00 4.40 27.04
N TRP A 305 11.57 4.07 25.82
CA TRP A 305 12.02 4.71 24.59
C TRP A 305 11.66 6.20 24.55
N MET A 306 10.40 6.57 24.85
CA MET A 306 10.01 7.98 24.96
C MET A 306 10.83 8.70 26.04
N ARG A 307 11.11 8.05 27.17
CA ARG A 307 11.95 8.62 28.22
C ARG A 307 13.39 8.84 27.75
N THR A 308 13.93 7.99 26.89
CA THR A 308 15.26 8.18 26.27
C THR A 308 15.31 9.45 25.44
N LEU A 309 14.27 9.68 24.62
CA LEU A 309 14.13 10.91 23.83
C LEU A 309 14.01 12.14 24.73
N GLU A 310 13.18 12.06 25.78
CA GLU A 310 13.01 13.17 26.72
C GLU A 310 14.29 13.57 27.47
N ASP A 311 15.12 12.57 27.81
CA ASP A 311 16.40 12.81 28.45
C ASP A 311 17.44 13.41 27.47
N GLY A 312 17.11 13.52 26.17
CA GLY A 312 17.92 14.14 25.13
C GLY A 312 19.01 13.22 24.58
N ILE A 313 18.81 11.89 24.65
CA ILE A 313 19.72 10.91 24.07
C ILE A 313 19.19 10.56 22.68
N HIS A 314 19.90 10.99 21.64
CA HIS A 314 19.39 10.97 20.27
C HIS A 314 20.43 10.39 19.29
N THR A 315 19.95 9.62 18.32
CA THR A 315 20.73 9.17 17.16
C THR A 315 20.95 10.32 16.17
N GLY A 316 21.84 10.12 15.21
CA GLY A 316 22.30 11.20 14.32
C GLY A 316 21.21 11.89 13.50
N ASP A 317 20.15 11.19 13.12
CA ASP A 317 19.03 11.68 12.31
C ASP A 317 18.09 12.63 13.06
N ILE A 318 17.94 12.47 14.38
CA ILE A 318 17.09 13.30 15.24
C ILE A 318 17.88 14.18 16.22
N TYR A 319 19.22 14.08 16.21
CA TYR A 319 20.07 14.88 17.08
C TYR A 319 20.03 16.37 16.69
N GLN A 320 19.80 17.22 17.69
CA GLN A 320 19.74 18.66 17.54
C GLN A 320 20.45 19.32 18.71
N GLU A 321 21.44 20.17 18.43
CA GLU A 321 22.27 20.82 19.47
C GLU A 321 21.45 21.62 20.50
N SER A 322 20.31 22.18 20.09
CA SER A 322 19.43 22.96 20.96
C SER A 322 18.58 22.15 21.93
N ILE A 323 18.39 20.84 21.69
CA ILE A 323 17.45 19.98 22.44
C ILE A 323 18.13 18.73 22.99
N SER A 324 19.02 18.12 22.20
CA SER A 324 19.76 16.93 22.56
C SER A 324 20.83 17.21 23.60
N LYS A 325 20.98 16.29 24.56
CA LYS A 325 22.11 16.28 25.50
C LYS A 325 23.26 15.40 25.01
N LYS A 326 22.96 14.32 24.28
CA LYS A 326 23.95 13.36 23.83
C LYS A 326 23.60 12.80 22.45
N ARG A 327 24.58 12.80 21.55
CA ARG A 327 24.52 12.07 20.29
C ARG A 327 25.07 10.67 20.51
N VAL A 328 24.33 9.64 20.09
CA VAL A 328 24.69 8.23 20.30
C VAL A 328 24.57 7.42 19.01
N GLY A 329 25.26 6.28 18.97
CA GLY A 329 25.12 5.26 17.93
C GLY A 329 23.93 4.32 18.14
N THR A 330 23.76 3.33 17.25
CA THR A 330 22.64 2.38 17.27
C THR A 330 22.61 1.57 18.58
N GLN A 331 23.72 0.92 18.93
CA GLN A 331 23.80 0.07 20.13
C GLN A 331 23.75 0.89 21.43
N GLU A 332 24.41 2.05 21.44
CA GLU A 332 24.41 2.95 22.61
C GLU A 332 23.00 3.52 22.88
N PHE A 333 22.24 3.85 21.83
CA PHE A 333 20.84 4.23 21.96
C PHE A 333 20.01 3.09 22.57
N ALA A 334 20.20 1.85 22.10
CA ALA A 334 19.50 0.69 22.63
C ALA A 334 19.81 0.46 24.12
N ALA A 335 21.09 0.53 24.51
CA ALA A 335 21.50 0.45 25.91
C ALA A 335 20.84 1.55 26.76
N ALA A 336 20.77 2.78 26.25
CA ALA A 336 20.10 3.87 26.94
C ALA A 336 18.59 3.63 27.13
N VAL A 337 17.91 2.98 26.17
CA VAL A 337 16.52 2.53 26.32
C VAL A 337 16.40 1.45 27.39
N VAL A 338 17.30 0.46 27.39
CA VAL A 338 17.33 -0.62 28.39
C VAL A 338 17.51 -0.06 29.81
N GLU A 339 18.41 0.90 30.02
CA GLU A 339 18.60 1.61 31.30
C GLU A 339 17.34 2.36 31.81
N ARG A 340 16.36 2.56 30.93
CA ARG A 340 15.10 3.26 31.19
C ARG A 340 13.90 2.33 31.27
N ILE A 341 14.08 1.01 31.15
CA ILE A 341 13.02 0.05 31.42
C ILE A 341 12.46 0.28 32.83
N GLY A 342 11.12 0.35 32.93
CA GLY A 342 10.41 0.70 34.16
C GLY A 342 10.32 2.20 34.45
N LYS A 343 10.97 3.07 33.66
CA LYS A 343 10.80 4.53 33.74
C LYS A 343 9.76 4.98 32.73
N ALA A 344 9.01 6.01 33.10
CA ALA A 344 8.04 6.67 32.23
C ALA A 344 8.56 8.04 31.78
N PRO A 345 8.09 8.55 30.63
CA PRO A 345 8.29 9.95 30.30
C PRO A 345 7.69 10.86 31.39
N VAL A 346 8.35 12.01 31.60
CA VAL A 346 8.00 13.06 32.55
C VAL A 346 6.97 14.02 31.94
N THR A 347 7.11 14.37 30.67
CA THR A 347 6.30 15.41 30.02
C THR A 347 5.40 14.86 28.89
N MET A 348 5.90 13.91 28.09
CA MET A 348 5.12 13.22 27.08
C MET A 348 4.02 12.40 27.75
N LYS A 349 2.87 12.33 27.08
CA LYS A 349 1.80 11.42 27.47
C LYS A 349 2.32 9.98 27.44
N LYS A 350 2.22 9.28 28.58
CA LYS A 350 2.59 7.87 28.70
C LYS A 350 1.88 7.03 27.65
N ALA A 351 2.60 6.10 27.07
CA ALA A 351 2.04 5.11 26.17
C ALA A 351 1.12 4.20 26.99
N SER A 352 -0.08 4.00 26.48
CA SER A 352 -0.98 2.98 26.96
C SER A 352 -1.62 2.30 25.76
N PHE A 353 -1.62 0.97 25.79
CA PHE A 353 -2.19 0.16 24.71
C PHE A 353 -3.47 -0.51 25.20
N PRO A 354 -4.53 -0.51 24.38
CA PRO A 354 -5.77 -1.16 24.75
C PRO A 354 -5.52 -2.64 24.99
N ARG A 355 -5.98 -3.14 26.13
CA ARG A 355 -6.07 -4.59 26.38
C ARG A 355 -7.31 -5.06 25.63
N SER A 356 -7.16 -5.94 24.64
CA SER A 356 -8.31 -6.42 23.88
C SER A 356 -9.33 -7.05 24.82
N THR A 357 -10.53 -6.47 24.88
CA THR A 357 -11.67 -7.05 25.58
C THR A 357 -12.50 -7.94 24.66
N ARG A 358 -12.25 -7.88 23.34
CA ARG A 358 -12.92 -8.72 22.35
C ARG A 358 -12.16 -10.04 22.18
N SER A 359 -12.93 -11.11 22.12
CA SER A 359 -12.48 -12.41 21.67
C SER A 359 -12.06 -12.36 20.20
N GLU A 360 -11.21 -13.31 19.79
CA GLU A 360 -10.80 -13.48 18.39
C GLU A 360 -12.02 -13.70 17.47
N GLN A 361 -13.06 -14.38 17.96
CA GLN A 361 -14.29 -14.63 17.23
C GLN A 361 -15.07 -13.33 16.95
N GLU A 362 -15.17 -12.43 17.93
CA GLU A 362 -15.82 -11.13 17.73
C GLU A 362 -15.06 -10.26 16.73
N LEU A 363 -13.72 -10.29 16.77
CA LEU A 363 -12.92 -9.54 15.81
C LEU A 363 -13.05 -10.12 14.39
N LYS A 364 -13.00 -11.45 14.24
CA LYS A 364 -13.23 -12.12 12.95
C LYS A 364 -14.62 -11.83 12.39
N ALA A 365 -15.64 -11.82 13.23
CA ALA A 365 -17.00 -11.47 12.83
C ALA A 365 -17.10 -10.00 12.37
N ALA A 366 -16.44 -9.07 13.08
CA ALA A 366 -16.45 -7.65 12.72
C ALA A 366 -15.70 -7.35 11.41
N LEU A 367 -14.65 -8.13 11.11
CA LEU A 367 -13.87 -8.02 9.88
C LEU A 367 -14.44 -8.84 8.71
N ALA A 368 -15.50 -9.63 8.94
CA ALA A 368 -16.09 -10.46 7.91
C ALA A 368 -16.68 -9.59 6.79
N ILE A 369 -16.35 -9.93 5.54
CA ILE A 369 -16.93 -9.28 4.37
C ILE A 369 -18.29 -9.89 4.04
N GLY A 370 -19.24 -9.06 3.61
CA GLY A 370 -20.56 -9.53 3.21
C GLY A 370 -20.52 -10.37 1.92
N PRO A 371 -21.56 -11.19 1.65
CA PRO A 371 -21.67 -11.90 0.38
C PRO A 371 -21.72 -10.88 -0.78
N GLY A 372 -20.90 -11.12 -1.80
CA GLY A 372 -20.88 -10.27 -2.99
C GLY A 372 -22.23 -10.24 -3.69
N LYS A 373 -22.62 -9.08 -4.22
CA LYS A 373 -23.81 -8.97 -5.09
C LYS A 373 -23.48 -9.54 -6.46
N THR A 374 -24.36 -10.39 -6.97
CA THR A 374 -24.31 -10.84 -8.35
C THR A 374 -24.98 -9.81 -9.24
N SER A 375 -24.38 -9.54 -10.40
CA SER A 375 -24.94 -8.66 -11.42
C SER A 375 -25.16 -9.44 -12.71
N LYS A 376 -26.22 -9.08 -13.44
CA LYS A 376 -26.43 -9.57 -14.81
C LYS A 376 -25.37 -8.92 -15.71
N LYS A 377 -24.33 -9.69 -16.01
CA LYS A 377 -23.24 -9.30 -16.91
C LYS A 377 -23.64 -9.55 -18.36
N VAL A 378 -23.60 -8.52 -19.20
CA VAL A 378 -23.94 -8.59 -20.64
C VAL A 378 -22.80 -8.01 -21.46
N LEU A 379 -22.31 -8.77 -22.44
CA LEU A 379 -21.28 -8.30 -23.38
C LEU A 379 -21.95 -7.40 -24.43
N ILE A 380 -21.44 -6.18 -24.62
CA ILE A 380 -22.02 -5.19 -25.54
C ILE A 380 -21.02 -4.59 -26.53
N GLY A 381 -19.72 -4.88 -26.40
CA GLY A 381 -18.71 -4.32 -27.29
C GLY A 381 -17.28 -4.82 -27.03
N LEU A 382 -16.34 -4.20 -27.73
CA LEU A 382 -14.92 -4.50 -27.76
C LEU A 382 -14.09 -3.23 -27.94
N ASP A 383 -13.09 -3.02 -27.10
CA ASP A 383 -11.97 -2.14 -27.42
C ASP A 383 -10.83 -3.00 -28.01
N VAL A 384 -10.35 -2.64 -29.19
CA VAL A 384 -9.18 -3.23 -29.87
C VAL A 384 -8.04 -2.23 -29.82
N PHE A 385 -6.88 -2.66 -29.34
CA PHE A 385 -5.69 -1.83 -29.29
C PHE A 385 -4.77 -2.18 -30.45
N ILE A 386 -4.29 -1.16 -31.17
CA ILE A 386 -3.52 -1.31 -32.41
C ILE A 386 -2.16 -0.62 -32.26
N ASP A 387 -1.10 -1.30 -32.73
CA ASP A 387 0.21 -0.70 -33.00
C ASP A 387 0.24 -0.21 -34.46
N TRP A 388 0.29 1.11 -34.65
CA TRP A 388 0.30 1.70 -35.98
C TRP A 388 1.02 3.05 -35.99
N LYS A 389 1.99 3.19 -36.89
CA LYS A 389 2.85 4.38 -37.00
C LYS A 389 2.97 4.97 -38.41
N GLU A 390 2.19 4.46 -39.36
CA GLU A 390 2.21 4.89 -40.75
C GLU A 390 1.45 6.21 -40.95
N ASP A 391 1.46 6.73 -42.19
CA ASP A 391 0.69 7.91 -42.66
C ASP A 391 0.73 9.11 -41.69
N ASP A 392 1.93 9.43 -41.19
CA ASP A 392 2.17 10.50 -40.22
C ASP A 392 1.27 10.45 -38.98
N ARG A 393 0.76 9.25 -38.64
CA ARG A 393 -0.17 8.99 -37.54
C ARG A 393 -1.47 9.79 -37.67
N ASP A 394 -1.99 9.96 -38.89
CA ASP A 394 -3.28 10.60 -39.09
C ASP A 394 -4.43 9.68 -38.61
N PRO A 395 -5.18 10.04 -37.55
CA PRO A 395 -6.30 9.25 -37.06
C PRO A 395 -7.42 9.08 -38.09
N ASN A 396 -7.53 9.97 -39.08
CA ASN A 396 -8.53 9.85 -40.13
C ASN A 396 -8.20 8.73 -41.11
N VAL A 397 -6.93 8.51 -41.43
CA VAL A 397 -6.51 7.40 -42.30
C VAL A 397 -6.85 6.07 -41.63
N LEU A 398 -6.47 5.91 -40.35
CA LEU A 398 -6.81 4.74 -39.55
C LEU A 398 -8.33 4.56 -39.40
N GLY A 399 -9.05 5.65 -39.12
CA GLY A 399 -10.50 5.65 -38.95
C GLY A 399 -11.28 5.29 -40.22
N GLU A 400 -10.94 5.87 -41.36
CA GLU A 400 -11.60 5.54 -42.64
C GLU A 400 -11.34 4.10 -43.06
N ALA A 401 -10.15 3.55 -42.83
CA ALA A 401 -9.86 2.14 -43.09
C ALA A 401 -10.72 1.22 -42.19
N LEU A 402 -10.79 1.51 -40.90
CA LEU A 402 -11.50 0.68 -39.92
C LEU A 402 -13.03 0.80 -39.98
N ARG A 403 -13.58 1.78 -40.70
CA ARG A 403 -15.02 1.84 -41.01
C ARG A 403 -15.51 0.65 -41.85
N ALA A 404 -14.61 -0.02 -42.58
CA ALA A 404 -14.94 -1.21 -43.36
C ALA A 404 -15.28 -2.42 -42.48
N VAL A 405 -14.91 -2.41 -41.20
CA VAL A 405 -15.18 -3.51 -40.26
C VAL A 405 -16.65 -3.51 -39.86
N ASP A 406 -17.35 -4.62 -40.15
CA ASP A 406 -18.76 -4.85 -39.83
C ASP A 406 -18.96 -6.32 -39.45
N ALA A 407 -18.95 -6.61 -38.14
CA ALA A 407 -19.15 -7.95 -37.61
C ALA A 407 -20.62 -8.17 -37.23
N ALA A 408 -21.46 -8.38 -38.25
CA ALA A 408 -22.90 -8.52 -38.12
C ALA A 408 -23.56 -7.34 -37.36
N GLY A 409 -23.23 -6.11 -37.76
CA GLY A 409 -23.76 -4.87 -37.17
C GLY A 409 -22.85 -4.25 -36.11
N LEU A 410 -21.87 -4.99 -35.58
CA LEU A 410 -20.87 -4.47 -34.66
C LEU A 410 -19.82 -3.65 -35.42
N LYS A 411 -19.89 -2.32 -35.27
CA LYS A 411 -19.10 -1.34 -36.01
C LYS A 411 -18.23 -0.50 -35.08
N MET A 412 -17.16 0.06 -35.66
CA MET A 412 -16.33 1.05 -34.98
C MET A 412 -17.16 2.31 -34.69
N GLN A 413 -17.04 2.81 -33.46
CA GLN A 413 -17.70 4.03 -32.99
C GLN A 413 -16.70 5.19 -32.85
N LEU A 414 -15.50 4.90 -32.35
CA LEU A 414 -14.47 5.92 -32.14
C LEU A 414 -13.07 5.31 -32.09
N ILE A 415 -12.08 6.18 -32.28
CA ILE A 415 -10.68 5.92 -31.98
C ILE A 415 -10.20 6.94 -30.95
N THR A 416 -9.43 6.45 -29.98
CA THR A 416 -8.68 7.31 -29.06
C THR A 416 -7.20 7.06 -29.13
N ASN A 417 -6.44 8.11 -28.85
CA ASN A 417 -5.01 8.05 -28.59
C ASN A 417 -4.77 8.64 -27.19
N ARG A 418 -4.08 7.89 -26.32
CA ARG A 418 -3.82 8.28 -24.91
C ARG A 418 -5.07 8.73 -24.12
N GLY A 419 -6.24 8.16 -24.45
CA GLY A 419 -7.52 8.43 -23.77
C GLY A 419 -8.35 9.59 -24.32
N VAL A 420 -7.86 10.30 -25.34
CA VAL A 420 -8.57 11.41 -26.01
C VAL A 420 -9.18 10.93 -27.32
N ARG A 421 -10.43 11.29 -27.60
CA ARG A 421 -11.05 11.00 -28.91
C ARG A 421 -10.33 11.74 -30.02
N VAL A 422 -9.84 10.98 -31.00
CA VAL A 422 -9.14 11.50 -32.19
C VAL A 422 -9.88 11.19 -33.48
N TYR A 423 -10.82 10.25 -33.44
CA TYR A 423 -11.72 9.97 -34.56
C TYR A 423 -13.11 9.52 -34.07
N PRO A 424 -14.20 9.96 -34.72
CA PRO A 424 -14.23 11.05 -35.69
C PRO A 424 -14.01 12.42 -35.01
N GLY A 425 -13.60 13.42 -35.79
CA GLY A 425 -13.56 14.83 -35.35
C GLY A 425 -12.51 15.13 -34.27
N GLY A 426 -11.32 14.54 -34.37
CA GLY A 426 -10.18 14.89 -33.52
C GLY A 426 -9.68 16.32 -33.74
N MET A 427 -9.05 16.88 -32.71
CA MET A 427 -8.38 18.18 -32.78
C MET A 427 -6.97 18.00 -33.35
N LYS A 428 -6.55 18.87 -34.29
CA LYS A 428 -5.22 18.80 -34.93
C LYS A 428 -4.06 18.99 -33.95
N GLU A 429 -4.32 19.60 -32.80
CA GLU A 429 -3.35 19.83 -31.74
C GLU A 429 -3.09 18.57 -30.90
N THR A 430 -3.93 17.54 -31.01
CA THR A 430 -3.77 16.31 -30.24
C THR A 430 -2.61 15.49 -30.77
N PHE A 431 -1.53 15.43 -30.00
CA PHE A 431 -0.39 14.54 -30.27
C PHE A 431 -0.80 13.07 -30.17
N CYS A 432 -0.49 12.28 -31.18
CA CYS A 432 -0.76 10.85 -31.24
C CYS A 432 0.52 10.01 -31.17
N SER A 433 0.57 9.04 -30.24
CA SER A 433 1.61 7.99 -30.23
C SER A 433 1.25 6.85 -31.20
N ASP A 434 2.13 5.87 -31.35
CA ASP A 434 1.93 4.64 -32.13
C ASP A 434 0.86 3.66 -31.56
N HIS A 435 0.19 4.02 -30.46
CA HIS A 435 -0.75 3.16 -29.74
C HIS A 435 -2.18 3.71 -29.78
N TRP A 436 -3.09 2.94 -30.38
CA TRP A 436 -4.46 3.36 -30.65
C TRP A 436 -5.45 2.45 -29.94
N ARG A 437 -6.54 3.01 -29.40
CA ARG A 437 -7.69 2.24 -28.91
C ARG A 437 -8.88 2.51 -29.80
N VAL A 438 -9.34 1.48 -30.50
CA VAL A 438 -10.48 1.47 -31.40
C VAL A 438 -11.66 0.81 -30.70
N ARG A 439 -12.78 1.52 -30.57
CA ARG A 439 -13.96 1.05 -29.86
C ARG A 439 -15.03 0.57 -30.83
N PHE A 440 -15.48 -0.66 -30.65
CA PHE A 440 -16.58 -1.29 -31.35
C PHE A 440 -17.73 -1.56 -30.37
N PHE A 441 -18.90 -0.99 -30.60
CA PHE A 441 -20.14 -1.36 -29.89
C PHE A 441 -21.36 -0.97 -30.73
N ASN A 442 -22.51 -1.58 -30.46
CA ASN A 442 -23.76 -1.20 -31.12
C ASN A 442 -24.32 0.05 -30.44
N ALA A 443 -24.72 1.06 -31.22
CA ALA A 443 -25.18 2.35 -30.65
C ALA A 443 -26.42 2.23 -29.74
N ASP A 444 -27.20 1.15 -29.90
CA ASP A 444 -28.34 0.78 -29.05
C ASP A 444 -27.96 -0.07 -27.82
N GLU A 445 -26.67 -0.36 -27.64
CA GLU A 445 -26.10 -1.22 -26.60
C GLU A 445 -26.66 -2.64 -26.56
N SER A 446 -27.12 -3.14 -27.69
CA SER A 446 -27.59 -4.52 -27.79
C SER A 446 -26.47 -5.51 -27.42
N ALA A 447 -26.85 -6.66 -26.85
CA ALA A 447 -25.92 -7.72 -26.53
C ALA A 447 -25.24 -8.28 -27.79
N ILE A 448 -23.95 -8.60 -27.68
CA ILE A 448 -23.16 -9.22 -28.75
C ILE A 448 -22.60 -10.57 -28.32
N SER A 449 -22.17 -11.38 -29.30
CA SER A 449 -21.57 -12.70 -29.07
C SER A 449 -20.05 -12.69 -29.15
N HIS A 450 -19.40 -13.74 -28.65
CA HIS A 450 -17.93 -13.88 -28.77
C HIS A 450 -17.50 -14.15 -30.21
N GLU A 451 -18.37 -14.75 -31.04
CA GLU A 451 -18.15 -14.93 -32.46
C GLU A 451 -18.02 -13.58 -33.18
N GLN A 452 -18.84 -12.59 -32.80
CA GLN A 452 -18.72 -11.23 -33.33
C GLN A 452 -17.38 -10.58 -32.94
N LEU A 453 -16.89 -10.82 -31.70
CA LEU A 453 -15.57 -10.33 -31.29
C LEU A 453 -14.45 -10.91 -32.18
N ILE A 454 -14.50 -12.22 -32.45
CA ILE A 454 -13.51 -12.90 -33.29
C ILE A 454 -13.56 -12.37 -34.72
N ASP A 455 -14.75 -12.15 -35.27
CA ASP A 455 -14.94 -11.61 -36.61
C ASP A 455 -14.36 -10.18 -36.74
N VAL A 456 -14.58 -9.31 -35.75
CA VAL A 456 -13.91 -7.99 -35.70
C VAL A 456 -12.38 -8.14 -35.80
N LEU A 457 -11.77 -9.02 -34.99
CA LEU A 457 -10.31 -9.21 -35.00
C LEU A 457 -9.81 -9.80 -36.32
N GLN A 458 -10.58 -10.69 -36.94
CA GLN A 458 -10.25 -11.24 -38.27
C GLN A 458 -10.28 -10.14 -39.34
N GLN A 459 -11.28 -9.27 -39.34
CA GLN A 459 -11.40 -8.18 -40.29
C GLN A 459 -10.32 -7.11 -40.07
N VAL A 460 -10.03 -6.72 -38.82
CA VAL A 460 -8.91 -5.82 -38.47
C VAL A 460 -7.58 -6.36 -39.00
N LYS A 461 -7.33 -7.66 -38.81
CA LYS A 461 -6.14 -8.33 -39.37
C LYS A 461 -6.12 -8.33 -40.90
N GLN A 462 -7.25 -8.58 -41.56
CA GLN A 462 -7.35 -8.58 -43.02
C GLN A 462 -7.06 -7.21 -43.63
N LEU A 463 -7.37 -6.13 -42.89
CA LEU A 463 -7.00 -4.76 -43.26
C LEU A 463 -5.51 -4.44 -43.03
N GLY A 464 -4.74 -5.37 -42.45
CA GLY A 464 -3.30 -5.22 -42.24
C GLY A 464 -2.90 -4.54 -40.93
N PHE A 465 -3.82 -4.35 -39.99
CA PHE A 465 -3.51 -3.74 -38.70
C PHE A 465 -3.09 -4.77 -37.65
N ASP A 466 -2.03 -4.45 -36.91
CA ASP A 466 -1.53 -5.27 -35.81
C ASP A 466 -2.29 -4.96 -34.52
N PHE A 467 -3.16 -5.87 -34.08
CA PHE A 467 -3.87 -5.73 -32.81
C PHE A 467 -3.06 -6.37 -31.68
N ILE A 468 -2.74 -5.57 -30.66
CA ILE A 468 -1.79 -5.94 -29.59
C ILE A 468 -2.48 -6.26 -28.26
N LYS A 469 -3.72 -5.81 -28.07
CA LYS A 469 -4.52 -6.03 -26.87
C LYS A 469 -6.01 -5.87 -27.17
N THR A 470 -6.86 -6.50 -26.37
CA THR A 470 -8.32 -6.26 -26.39
C THR A 470 -8.85 -6.04 -24.98
N GLU A 471 -9.99 -5.35 -24.88
CA GLU A 471 -10.80 -5.24 -23.66
C GLU A 471 -12.28 -5.42 -24.02
N ASN A 472 -12.95 -6.37 -23.38
CA ASN A 472 -14.37 -6.62 -23.61
C ASN A 472 -15.21 -5.57 -22.87
N LEU A 473 -16.22 -5.02 -23.53
CA LEU A 473 -17.12 -4.02 -22.97
C LEU A 473 -18.38 -4.69 -22.45
N TYR A 474 -18.59 -4.62 -21.13
CA TYR A 474 -19.75 -5.22 -20.47
C TYR A 474 -20.66 -4.16 -19.86
N THR A 475 -21.95 -4.48 -19.73
CA THR A 475 -22.82 -3.86 -18.73
C THR A 475 -23.04 -4.83 -17.56
N PHE A 476 -23.26 -4.26 -16.38
CA PHE A 476 -23.63 -4.95 -15.15
C PHE A 476 -24.94 -4.34 -14.67
N ASP A 477 -26.02 -5.12 -14.72
CA ASP A 477 -27.38 -4.66 -14.41
C ASP A 477 -27.80 -3.42 -15.22
N GLY A 478 -27.38 -3.36 -16.49
CA GLY A 478 -27.66 -2.25 -17.41
C GLY A 478 -26.73 -1.04 -17.24
N VAL A 479 -25.80 -1.06 -16.29
CA VAL A 479 -24.81 0.00 -16.10
C VAL A 479 -23.51 -0.37 -16.81
N ARG A 480 -22.94 0.53 -17.61
CA ARG A 480 -21.66 0.31 -18.30
C ARG A 480 -20.53 0.01 -17.32
N GLY A 481 -19.79 -1.05 -17.61
CA GLY A 481 -18.57 -1.48 -16.91
C GLY A 481 -17.28 -0.90 -17.50
N PHE A 482 -17.37 0.26 -18.16
CA PHE A 482 -16.23 0.94 -18.80
C PHE A 482 -16.47 2.45 -18.85
N SER A 483 -15.40 3.22 -19.04
CA SER A 483 -15.46 4.68 -19.15
C SER A 483 -15.62 5.15 -20.60
N LEU A 484 -16.22 6.34 -20.76
CA LEU A 484 -16.21 7.09 -22.01
C LEU A 484 -14.85 7.79 -22.20
N ALA A 485 -14.46 8.02 -23.45
CA ALA A 485 -13.27 8.80 -23.77
C ALA A 485 -13.43 10.26 -23.37
N GLN A 486 -12.32 10.98 -23.20
CA GLN A 486 -12.39 12.44 -23.14
C GLN A 486 -12.87 12.99 -24.48
N GLY A 487 -14.00 13.70 -24.44
CA GLY A 487 -14.65 14.28 -25.61
C GLY A 487 -15.64 13.35 -26.33
N GLU A 488 -15.90 12.13 -25.82
CA GLU A 488 -16.95 11.24 -26.35
C GLU A 488 -18.36 11.84 -26.23
#